data_AF-A0A9D7AE28-F1
#
_entry.id   AF-A0A9D7AE28-F1
#
_cell.length_a   1.000
_cell.length_b   1.000
_cell.length_c   1.000
_cell.angle_alpha   90.00
_cell.angle_beta   90.00
_cell.angle_gamma   90.00
#
_symmetry.space_group_name_H-M   'P 1'
#
loop_
_entity.id
_entity.type
_entity.pdbx_description
1 polymer ?
#
loop_
_entity_poly.entity_id
_entity_poly.type
_entity_poly.pdbx_seq_one_letter_code
_entity_poly.pdbx_strand_id
1 'polypeptide(L)'
;MTTLSKFRILDNEKHEIDLSQDFLEDRVICLIMDCQVFFDPDYFELLEVAFRDPNLTALYTDFEYQSESSSEKFRIRPPNWSPERFLSNDFLGPVFALDFQTLDKNLKPGKLTRTQLLLACISNGLKVRLIDQVGYAVSPENLDLNVASRKDEVNKFLSDFRPGSKVATSSTPWLIISNSGLAPKVISIVIPTRGTKKSLFNGELVVNCVKSLQKQKLENSRVEVIVVFDSDSKLNYLKKLRKLESEKFSISLVSYDPPFNFARKCNIGAQSASGEVILFLNDDTICIDSGALLELAGTAMIKEVGAVGAKLLFENESIQHAGYILREGFVGHAYIKDNDGFGPFGDLVSTHEVVGVTGACLAQRKEIWETIGKWNEAFPSSYNDVDYCFRITEAGFSILQVNQAKLKHFESVTRNPRVYPREREMIEQLWGHKFIDEPFFRMAVTKPEARIVQKNLVTRYFHYARATYRRQGLVGLWELLVNFYKRTLTSKHKSKLT
;
A
#
# COMPACT_ATOMS: atom_id res chain seq x y z
N MET A 1 35.21 4.34 23.37
CA MET A 1 35.44 5.80 23.57
C MET A 1 35.97 6.51 22.32
N THR A 2 36.60 5.81 21.36
CA THR A 2 37.01 6.36 20.05
C THR A 2 35.89 6.43 19.00
N THR A 3 34.74 5.78 19.22
CA THR A 3 33.59 5.75 18.31
C THR A 3 32.68 6.96 18.42
N LEU A 4 32.58 7.60 19.60
CA LEU A 4 31.65 8.71 19.86
C LEU A 4 32.03 10.04 19.20
N SER A 5 33.29 10.23 18.78
CA SER A 5 33.73 11.49 18.16
C SER A 5 33.20 11.70 16.75
N LYS A 6 32.68 10.65 16.09
CA LYS A 6 32.11 10.71 14.72
C LYS A 6 30.59 10.93 14.69
N PHE A 7 29.92 10.81 15.82
CA PHE A 7 28.46 10.91 15.92
C PHE A 7 28.05 12.14 16.73
N ARG A 8 27.11 12.93 16.21
CA ARG A 8 26.46 14.00 16.98
C ARG A 8 25.03 13.56 17.32
N ILE A 9 24.66 13.61 18.59
CA ILE A 9 23.28 13.33 19.00
C ILE A 9 22.53 14.66 19.03
N LEU A 10 21.47 14.76 18.23
CA LEU A 10 20.60 15.93 18.18
C LEU A 10 19.26 15.54 18.80
N ASP A 11 19.05 15.98 20.03
CA ASP A 11 17.80 15.75 20.76
C ASP A 11 16.71 16.71 20.27
N ASN A 12 15.55 16.18 19.91
CA ASN A 12 14.45 16.93 19.31
C ASN A 12 13.47 17.51 20.36
N GLU A 13 13.89 17.71 21.61
CA GLU A 13 13.05 18.26 22.71
C GLU A 13 12.35 19.60 22.35
N LYS A 14 12.74 20.27 21.26
CA LYS A 14 12.16 21.54 20.78
C LYS A 14 11.59 21.51 19.35
N HIS A 15 11.42 20.34 18.73
CA HIS A 15 10.86 20.15 17.37
C HIS A 15 11.59 20.86 16.22
N GLU A 16 12.82 21.35 16.43
CA GLU A 16 13.57 22.13 15.45
C GLU A 16 15.08 21.87 15.55
N ILE A 17 15.75 21.62 14.42
CA ILE A 17 17.21 21.38 14.32
C ILE A 17 17.88 22.56 13.61
N ASP A 18 18.85 23.23 14.25
CA ASP A 18 19.60 24.36 13.69
C ASP A 18 20.86 23.89 12.93
N LEU A 19 20.99 24.30 11.67
CA LEU A 19 22.06 23.89 10.74
C LEU A 19 23.22 24.90 10.63
N SER A 20 23.25 25.96 11.43
CA SER A 20 24.18 27.08 11.26
C SER A 20 25.61 26.88 11.81
N GLN A 21 26.00 25.68 12.27
CA GLN A 21 27.33 25.40 12.84
C GLN A 21 28.20 24.54 11.92
N ASP A 22 29.40 25.05 11.60
CA ASP A 22 30.42 24.51 10.69
C ASP A 22 30.51 22.97 10.60
N PHE A 23 30.02 22.41 9.49
CA PHE A 23 30.22 21.01 9.08
C PHE A 23 31.42 20.91 8.13
N LEU A 24 32.63 21.16 8.64
CA LEU A 24 33.87 21.07 7.85
C LEU A 24 34.67 19.81 8.23
N GLU A 25 34.99 19.02 7.19
CA GLU A 25 36.04 17.99 7.05
C GLU A 25 35.74 16.51 7.35
N ASP A 26 34.86 16.11 8.28
CA ASP A 26 34.50 14.69 8.51
C ASP A 26 33.01 14.39 8.29
N ARG A 27 32.67 13.18 7.76
CA ARG A 27 31.28 12.71 7.59
C ARG A 27 30.57 12.64 8.95
N VAL A 28 29.75 13.63 9.26
CA VAL A 28 29.00 13.70 10.52
C VAL A 28 27.68 12.94 10.38
N ILE A 29 27.55 11.85 11.15
CA ILE A 29 26.28 11.14 11.30
C ILE A 29 25.57 11.70 12.53
N CYS A 30 24.33 12.15 12.33
CA CYS A 30 23.50 12.66 13.40
C CYS A 30 22.39 11.68 13.77
N LEU A 31 22.21 11.47 15.07
CA LEU A 31 21.04 10.75 15.59
C LEU A 31 19.94 11.74 15.89
N ILE A 32 18.81 11.60 15.22
CA ILE A 32 17.60 12.38 15.47
C ILE A 32 16.70 11.55 16.37
N MET A 33 16.43 12.08 17.57
CA MET A 33 15.71 11.37 18.63
C MET A 33 14.47 12.16 19.06
N ASP A 34 13.31 11.51 19.09
CA ASP A 34 12.07 12.12 19.60
C ASP A 34 11.86 11.89 21.10
N CYS A 35 12.63 10.98 21.70
CA CYS A 35 12.61 10.71 23.13
C CYS A 35 13.90 10.01 23.58
N GLN A 36 14.09 9.90 24.89
CA GLN A 36 15.18 9.14 25.48
C GLN A 36 15.03 7.64 25.22
N VAL A 37 16.12 7.02 24.76
CA VAL A 37 16.22 5.58 24.47
C VAL A 37 17.47 4.97 25.09
N PHE A 38 17.49 3.64 25.18
CA PHE A 38 18.64 2.84 25.56
C PHE A 38 19.21 2.17 24.32
N PHE A 39 20.34 2.64 23.82
CA PHE A 39 20.98 2.05 22.64
C PHE A 39 21.49 0.64 22.92
N ASP A 40 21.31 -0.24 21.94
CA ASP A 40 21.97 -1.54 21.93
C ASP A 40 23.50 -1.32 21.86
N PRO A 41 24.33 -2.10 22.58
CA PRO A 41 25.78 -1.95 22.55
C PRO A 41 26.37 -1.95 21.14
N ASP A 42 25.78 -2.71 20.22
CA ASP A 42 26.28 -2.87 18.86
C ASP A 42 25.72 -1.81 17.90
N TYR A 43 24.79 -0.94 18.35
CA TYR A 43 24.12 0.04 17.50
C TYR A 43 25.08 0.97 16.76
N PHE A 44 26.08 1.51 17.45
CA PHE A 44 27.03 2.44 16.82
C PHE A 44 27.96 1.75 15.81
N GLU A 45 28.30 0.48 16.04
CA GLU A 45 29.04 -0.32 15.06
C GLU A 45 28.17 -0.60 13.83
N LEU A 46 26.89 -0.93 14.02
CA LEU A 46 25.93 -1.09 12.92
C LEU A 46 25.83 0.18 12.07
N LEU A 47 25.77 1.36 12.69
CA LEU A 47 25.77 2.64 11.98
C LEU A 47 27.08 2.86 11.22
N GLU A 48 28.23 2.65 11.85
CA GLU A 48 29.53 2.85 11.20
C GLU A 48 29.69 1.94 9.98
N VAL A 49 29.27 0.67 10.06
CA VAL A 49 29.29 -0.27 8.93
C VAL A 49 28.33 0.19 7.83
N ALA A 50 27.11 0.59 8.18
CA ALA A 50 26.10 0.98 7.21
C ALA A 50 26.46 2.26 6.44
N PHE A 51 26.95 3.27 7.15
CA PHE A 51 27.45 4.53 6.57
C PHE A 51 28.87 4.38 6.00
N ARG A 52 29.37 3.17 5.72
CA ARG A 52 30.44 3.00 4.71
C ARG A 52 29.90 3.17 3.29
N ASP A 53 28.60 2.99 3.09
CA ASP A 53 27.93 3.33 1.83
C ASP A 53 27.86 4.85 1.69
N PRO A 54 28.58 5.46 0.72
CA PRO A 54 28.57 6.91 0.52
C PRO A 54 27.21 7.45 0.05
N ASN A 55 26.34 6.57 -0.47
CA ASN A 55 25.03 6.96 -0.96
C ASN A 55 23.93 6.86 0.10
N LEU A 56 24.22 6.29 1.28
CA LEU A 56 23.25 6.18 2.37
C LEU A 56 23.06 7.54 3.05
N THR A 57 21.83 8.06 3.05
CA THR A 57 21.49 9.33 3.70
C THR A 57 20.87 9.11 5.06
N ALA A 58 19.87 8.24 5.18
CA ALA A 58 19.17 8.02 6.44
C ALA A 58 19.02 6.53 6.75
N LEU A 59 19.00 6.20 8.04
CA LEU A 59 18.93 4.84 8.52
C LEU A 59 18.07 4.73 9.77
N TYR A 60 17.24 3.71 9.82
CA TYR A 60 16.46 3.33 11.00
C TYR A 60 16.55 1.82 11.22
N THR A 61 16.15 1.36 12.39
CA THR A 61 16.33 -0.03 12.82
C THR A 61 15.05 -0.62 13.37
N ASP A 62 15.05 -1.93 13.63
CA ASP A 62 14.11 -2.47 14.60
C ASP A 62 14.43 -1.89 15.99
N PHE A 63 13.44 -1.90 16.88
CA PHE A 63 13.62 -1.41 18.25
C PHE A 63 12.75 -2.19 19.23
N GLU A 64 13.07 -2.14 20.51
CA GLU A 64 12.32 -2.84 21.56
C GLU A 64 11.51 -1.89 22.43
N TYR A 65 10.35 -2.35 22.89
CA TYR A 65 9.71 -1.80 24.07
C TYR A 65 10.15 -2.55 25.31
N GLN A 66 10.65 -1.81 26.30
CA GLN A 66 11.03 -2.33 27.60
C GLN A 66 10.40 -1.43 28.67
N SER A 67 9.45 -1.97 29.44
CA SER A 67 8.94 -1.26 30.63
C SER A 67 9.85 -1.56 31.81
N GLU A 68 10.14 -0.56 32.65
CA GLU A 68 10.88 -0.77 33.90
C GLU A 68 10.21 -1.80 34.84
N SER A 69 8.91 -2.01 34.68
CA SER A 69 8.09 -2.89 35.52
C SER A 69 7.96 -4.34 35.00
N SER A 70 8.47 -4.64 33.79
CA SER A 70 8.30 -5.94 33.14
C SER A 70 9.58 -6.41 32.47
N SER A 71 9.93 -7.69 32.64
CA SER A 71 11.04 -8.32 31.93
C SER A 71 10.72 -8.66 30.46
N GLU A 72 9.47 -8.49 30.01
CA GLU A 72 9.08 -8.77 28.62
C GLU A 72 9.52 -7.65 27.67
N LYS A 73 10.38 -8.00 26.71
CA LYS A 73 10.80 -7.14 25.60
C LYS A 73 9.97 -7.43 24.35
N PHE A 74 9.43 -6.38 23.72
CA PHE A 74 8.70 -6.51 22.46
C PHE A 74 9.45 -5.83 21.33
N ARG A 75 9.97 -6.62 20.39
CA ARG A 75 10.61 -6.12 19.18
C ARG A 75 9.56 -5.59 18.20
N ILE A 76 9.66 -4.32 17.87
CA ILE A 76 8.96 -3.66 16.78
C ILE A 76 9.80 -3.78 15.52
N ARG A 77 9.16 -4.17 14.43
CA ARG A 77 9.78 -4.39 13.12
C ARG A 77 9.16 -3.47 12.09
N PRO A 78 9.55 -2.19 12.01
CA PRO A 78 9.05 -1.26 11.00
C PRO A 78 9.17 -1.85 9.58
N PRO A 79 8.31 -1.50 8.63
CA PRO A 79 8.49 -1.93 7.24
C PRO A 79 9.78 -1.33 6.63
N ASN A 80 10.22 -1.87 5.49
CA ASN A 80 11.22 -1.23 4.64
C ASN A 80 10.78 0.17 4.20
N TRP A 81 11.76 0.98 3.77
CA TRP A 81 11.52 2.36 3.40
C TRP A 81 10.45 2.43 2.31
N SER A 82 9.46 3.27 2.57
CA SER A 82 8.19 3.30 1.88
C SER A 82 7.77 4.77 1.81
N PRO A 83 8.29 5.54 0.84
CA PRO A 83 7.97 6.95 0.65
C PRO A 83 6.48 7.25 0.75
N GLU A 84 5.64 6.46 0.08
CA GLU A 84 4.19 6.70 0.08
C GLU A 84 3.57 6.46 1.46
N ARG A 85 4.04 5.45 2.19
CA ARG A 85 3.62 5.24 3.58
C ARG A 85 4.07 6.39 4.47
N PHE A 86 5.29 6.91 4.26
CA PHE A 86 5.83 8.01 5.07
C PHE A 86 5.00 9.29 4.96
N LEU A 87 4.47 9.58 3.76
CA LEU A 87 3.52 10.67 3.54
C LEU A 87 2.24 10.50 4.37
N SER A 88 1.84 9.25 4.61
CA SER A 88 0.69 8.92 5.45
C SER A 88 1.00 8.94 6.95
N ASN A 89 2.13 8.37 7.37
CA ASN A 89 2.51 8.23 8.77
C ASN A 89 4.03 8.05 8.93
N ASP A 90 4.61 8.54 10.02
CA ASP A 90 6.03 8.33 10.31
C ASP A 90 6.17 7.00 11.06
N PHE A 91 6.64 5.97 10.37
CA PHE A 91 6.77 4.62 10.90
C PHE A 91 8.20 4.27 11.35
N LEU A 92 9.16 5.20 11.24
CA LEU A 92 10.59 4.89 11.44
C LEU A 92 10.92 4.63 12.92
N GLY A 93 10.03 5.03 13.82
CA GLY A 93 10.22 4.93 15.27
C GLY A 93 11.00 6.12 15.83
N PRO A 94 11.25 6.13 17.15
CA PRO A 94 11.79 7.29 17.85
C PRO A 94 13.17 7.78 17.37
N VAL A 95 13.97 6.91 16.76
CA VAL A 95 15.34 7.25 16.35
C VAL A 95 15.57 6.91 14.89
N PHE A 96 16.17 7.84 14.16
CA PHE A 96 16.85 7.55 12.90
C PHE A 96 18.20 8.28 12.87
N ALA A 97 19.16 7.66 12.18
CA ALA A 97 20.44 8.25 11.88
C ALA A 97 20.40 8.94 10.52
N LEU A 98 21.08 10.07 10.38
CA LEU A 98 21.08 10.90 9.18
C LEU A 98 22.48 11.44 8.90
N ASP A 99 22.90 11.35 7.65
CA ASP A 99 24.08 12.01 7.12
C ASP A 99 23.71 13.38 6.54
N PHE A 100 24.00 14.44 7.28
CA PHE A 100 23.68 15.81 6.88
C PHE A 100 24.42 16.27 5.62
N GLN A 101 25.61 15.73 5.32
CA GLN A 101 26.36 16.17 4.13
C GLN A 101 25.65 15.82 2.83
N THR A 102 24.93 14.70 2.81
CA THR A 102 24.10 14.31 1.65
C THR A 102 22.85 15.17 1.51
N LEU A 103 22.41 15.80 2.60
CA LEU A 103 21.19 16.58 2.68
C LEU A 103 21.42 18.08 2.40
N ASP A 104 22.56 18.62 2.86
CA ASP A 104 22.93 20.05 2.85
C ASP A 104 22.95 20.67 1.45
N LYS A 105 23.28 19.90 0.40
CA LYS A 105 23.33 20.41 -0.99
C LYS A 105 21.99 20.93 -1.52
N ASN A 106 20.85 20.54 -0.92
CA ASN A 106 19.51 20.81 -1.46
C ASN A 106 18.55 21.46 -0.45
N LEU A 107 18.98 21.75 0.77
CA LEU A 107 18.14 22.38 1.80
C LEU A 107 18.58 23.81 2.07
N LYS A 108 17.59 24.68 2.28
CA LYS A 108 17.87 26.06 2.71
C LYS A 108 18.31 26.03 4.19
N PRO A 109 19.33 26.80 4.57
CA PRO A 109 19.74 26.90 5.97
C PRO A 109 18.57 27.41 6.82
N GLY A 110 18.37 26.77 7.97
CA GLY A 110 17.28 27.10 8.90
C GLY A 110 16.95 25.95 9.83
N LYS A 111 15.91 26.18 10.64
CA LYS A 111 15.38 25.18 11.56
C LYS A 111 14.49 24.19 10.81
N LEU A 112 14.86 22.92 10.86
CA LEU A 112 14.10 21.85 10.19
C LEU A 112 13.49 20.88 11.19
N THR A 113 12.29 20.42 10.86
CA THR A 113 11.61 19.35 11.59
C THR A 113 12.10 17.98 11.10
N ARG A 114 11.89 16.94 11.93
CA ARG A 114 12.04 15.54 11.54
C ARG A 114 11.31 15.20 10.23
N THR A 115 10.06 15.67 10.08
CA THR A 115 9.27 15.43 8.87
C THR A 115 9.93 16.03 7.64
N GLN A 116 10.42 17.27 7.72
CA GLN A 116 11.07 17.95 6.61
C GLN A 116 12.35 17.25 6.15
N LEU A 117 13.16 16.72 7.08
CA LEU A 117 14.37 15.98 6.74
C LEU A 117 14.06 14.74 5.89
N LEU A 118 13.04 13.97 6.28
CA LEU A 118 12.64 12.75 5.57
C LEU A 118 11.86 13.06 4.28
N LEU A 119 11.07 14.14 4.23
CA LEU A 119 10.47 14.63 2.99
C LEU A 119 11.54 15.08 1.98
N ALA A 120 12.63 15.69 2.45
CA ALA A 120 13.76 16.05 1.60
C ALA A 120 14.48 14.80 1.04
N CYS A 121 14.50 13.70 1.80
CA CYS A 121 14.98 12.43 1.26
C CYS A 121 14.11 11.94 0.09
N ILE A 122 12.78 12.10 0.18
CA ILE A 122 11.87 11.72 -0.91
C ILE A 122 12.08 12.60 -2.13
N SER A 123 12.04 13.94 -1.99
CA SER A 123 12.12 14.85 -3.15
C SER A 123 13.44 14.79 -3.90
N ASN A 124 14.53 14.40 -3.22
CA ASN A 124 15.86 14.30 -3.81
C ASN A 124 16.25 12.85 -4.16
N GLY A 125 15.36 11.87 -3.97
CA GLY A 125 15.65 10.46 -4.24
C GLY A 125 16.79 9.89 -3.40
N LEU A 126 16.95 10.37 -2.17
CA LEU A 126 18.03 9.96 -1.27
C LEU A 126 17.77 8.59 -0.66
N LYS A 127 18.84 7.84 -0.43
CA LYS A 127 18.74 6.47 0.07
C LYS A 127 18.44 6.45 1.56
N VAL A 128 17.31 5.87 1.91
CA VAL A 128 16.93 5.55 3.29
C VAL A 128 16.93 4.03 3.45
N ARG A 129 17.54 3.52 4.53
CA ARG A 129 17.70 2.08 4.75
C ARG A 129 17.20 1.66 6.13
N LEU A 130 16.47 0.54 6.16
CA LEU A 130 16.21 -0.22 7.37
C LEU A 130 17.36 -1.21 7.62
N ILE A 131 17.78 -1.35 8.88
CA ILE A 131 18.52 -2.52 9.37
C ILE A 131 17.59 -3.35 10.24
N ASP A 132 17.43 -4.63 9.89
CA ASP A 132 16.59 -5.59 10.60
C ASP A 132 17.25 -6.17 11.86
N GLN A 133 17.88 -5.31 12.66
CA GLN A 133 18.44 -5.60 13.96
C GLN A 133 17.93 -4.59 14.97
N VAL A 134 17.86 -4.97 16.24
CA VAL A 134 17.42 -4.06 17.31
C VAL A 134 18.54 -3.04 17.52
N GLY A 135 18.27 -1.76 17.28
CA GLY A 135 19.23 -0.69 17.52
C GLY A 135 19.11 -0.06 18.89
N TYR A 136 17.93 -0.11 19.49
CA TYR A 136 17.66 0.50 20.80
C TYR A 136 16.39 -0.07 21.44
N ALA A 137 16.25 0.17 22.74
CA ALA A 137 15.03 -0.03 23.50
C ALA A 137 14.46 1.32 23.96
N VAL A 138 13.15 1.44 24.00
CA VAL A 138 12.44 2.64 24.46
C VAL A 138 11.45 2.27 25.57
N SER A 139 11.41 3.09 26.61
CA SER A 139 10.42 2.97 27.67
C SER A 139 9.08 3.55 27.20
N PRO A 140 7.94 2.87 27.36
CA PRO A 140 6.64 3.39 26.95
C PRO A 140 6.29 4.77 27.54
N GLU A 141 6.84 5.09 28.70
CA GLU A 141 6.64 6.35 29.42
C GLU A 141 7.40 7.53 28.77
N ASN A 142 8.46 7.24 28.01
CA ASN A 142 9.27 8.25 27.31
C ASN A 142 8.70 8.60 25.94
N LEU A 143 7.82 7.78 25.37
CA LEU A 143 7.24 8.07 24.07
C LEU A 143 6.41 9.35 24.13
N ASP A 144 6.65 10.28 23.21
CA ASP A 144 5.70 11.36 22.99
C ASP A 144 4.47 10.83 22.25
N LEU A 145 3.37 10.85 22.99
CA LEU A 145 2.07 10.36 22.58
C LEU A 145 1.21 11.47 21.95
N ASN A 146 1.63 12.72 22.09
CA ASN A 146 0.96 13.89 21.54
C ASN A 146 1.58 14.23 20.18
N VAL A 147 1.43 13.34 19.21
CA VAL A 147 2.00 13.52 17.87
C VAL A 147 1.38 14.75 17.19
N ALA A 148 2.19 15.78 16.97
CA ALA A 148 1.81 16.94 16.20
C ALA A 148 1.38 16.52 14.78
N SER A 149 0.35 17.18 14.24
CA SER A 149 -0.12 16.88 12.89
C SER A 149 0.94 17.28 11.86
N ARG A 150 1.37 16.32 11.04
CA ARG A 150 2.30 16.52 9.91
C ARG A 150 1.60 17.05 8.65
N LYS A 151 0.30 17.33 8.73
CA LYS A 151 -0.57 17.64 7.59
C LYS A 151 -0.04 18.81 6.75
N ASP A 152 0.39 19.90 7.38
CA ASP A 152 0.76 21.12 6.67
C ASP A 152 2.09 20.94 5.93
N GLU A 153 3.05 20.26 6.57
CA GLU A 153 4.34 19.91 5.96
C GLU A 153 4.16 18.97 4.76
N VAL A 154 3.32 17.94 4.91
CA VAL A 154 3.01 16.99 3.82
C VAL A 154 2.22 17.67 2.70
N ASN A 155 1.22 18.50 3.00
CA ASN A 155 0.49 19.25 1.97
C ASN A 155 1.39 20.21 1.21
N LYS A 156 2.32 20.88 1.90
CA LYS A 156 3.32 21.73 1.26
C LYS A 156 4.21 20.92 0.31
N PHE A 157 4.73 19.79 0.78
CA PHE A 157 5.51 18.89 -0.06
C PHE A 157 4.74 18.42 -1.30
N LEU A 158 3.48 18.00 -1.15
CA LEU A 158 2.64 17.58 -2.27
C LEU A 158 2.40 18.74 -3.25
N SER A 159 2.18 19.95 -2.77
CA SER A 159 1.99 21.12 -3.63
C SER A 159 3.25 21.44 -4.44
N ASP A 160 4.42 21.32 -3.82
CA ASP A 160 5.71 21.67 -4.42
C ASP A 160 6.20 20.57 -5.40
N PHE A 161 5.99 19.29 -5.10
CA PHE A 161 6.58 18.16 -5.84
C PHE A 161 5.57 17.25 -6.54
N ARG A 162 4.28 17.33 -6.20
CA ARG A 162 3.23 16.46 -6.76
C ARG A 162 1.91 17.24 -6.98
N PRO A 163 1.91 18.29 -7.83
CA PRO A 163 0.75 19.14 -8.04
C PRO A 163 -0.43 18.35 -8.59
N GLY A 164 -1.50 18.23 -7.80
CA GLY A 164 -2.66 17.37 -8.07
C GLY A 164 -2.94 16.38 -6.94
N SER A 165 -1.94 16.10 -6.10
CA SER A 165 -2.12 15.33 -4.87
C SER A 165 -2.38 16.23 -3.67
N LYS A 166 -3.09 15.68 -2.67
CA LYS A 166 -3.41 16.40 -1.42
C LYS A 166 -3.64 15.45 -0.26
N VAL A 167 -3.55 15.95 0.96
CA VAL A 167 -4.11 15.28 2.14
C VAL A 167 -5.63 15.41 2.08
N ALA A 168 -6.33 14.32 1.71
CA ALA A 168 -7.79 14.29 1.59
C ALA A 168 -8.50 14.23 2.94
N THR A 169 -7.98 13.41 3.85
CA THR A 169 -8.47 13.27 5.23
C THR A 169 -7.29 13.19 6.16
N SER A 170 -7.45 13.71 7.38
CA SER A 170 -6.46 13.59 8.44
C SER A 170 -7.14 13.10 9.71
N SER A 171 -6.74 11.93 10.20
CA SER A 171 -6.82 11.61 11.63
C SER A 171 -5.40 11.70 12.17
N THR A 172 -5.18 12.27 13.35
CA THR A 172 -3.83 12.21 13.94
C THR A 172 -3.56 10.76 14.32
N PRO A 173 -2.58 10.08 13.68
CA PRO A 173 -1.43 10.56 12.90
C PRO A 173 -1.42 10.04 11.44
N TRP A 174 -2.53 9.49 10.93
CA TRP A 174 -2.67 8.88 9.61
C TRP A 174 -3.28 9.89 8.65
N LEU A 175 -2.44 10.39 7.75
CA LEU A 175 -2.89 11.19 6.62
C LEU A 175 -3.35 10.26 5.49
N ILE A 176 -4.53 10.51 4.96
CA ILE A 176 -4.98 9.88 3.71
C ILE A 176 -4.55 10.80 2.58
N ILE A 177 -3.60 10.32 1.78
CA ILE A 177 -3.14 11.02 0.58
C ILE A 177 -4.05 10.61 -0.57
N SER A 178 -4.60 11.60 -1.26
CA SER A 178 -5.34 11.41 -2.51
C SER A 178 -4.46 11.87 -3.65
N ASN A 179 -4.35 11.01 -4.66
CA ASN A 179 -3.63 11.29 -5.90
C ASN A 179 -4.58 11.48 -7.08
N SER A 180 -5.90 11.48 -6.84
CA SER A 180 -6.93 11.62 -7.88
C SER A 180 -6.73 12.79 -8.86
N GLY A 181 -6.17 13.91 -8.41
CA GLY A 181 -5.89 15.07 -9.26
C GLY A 181 -4.72 14.88 -10.24
N LEU A 182 -3.95 13.80 -10.11
CA LEU A 182 -2.94 13.39 -11.09
C LEU A 182 -3.52 12.51 -12.21
N ALA A 183 -4.78 12.09 -12.12
CA ALA A 183 -5.37 11.18 -13.10
C ALA A 183 -5.33 11.80 -14.51
N PRO A 184 -4.95 11.01 -15.54
CA PRO A 184 -4.79 11.52 -16.88
C PRO A 184 -6.14 11.77 -17.55
N LYS A 185 -6.13 12.53 -18.66
CA LYS A 185 -7.36 12.83 -19.43
C LYS A 185 -8.06 11.59 -19.97
N VAL A 186 -7.33 10.52 -20.26
CA VAL A 186 -7.87 9.26 -20.81
C VAL A 186 -7.35 8.09 -20.01
N ILE A 187 -8.28 7.29 -19.49
CA ILE A 187 -8.01 6.06 -18.74
C ILE A 187 -8.60 4.89 -19.53
N SER A 188 -7.75 3.92 -19.88
CA SER A 188 -8.18 2.69 -20.56
C SER A 188 -8.39 1.58 -19.55
N ILE A 189 -9.55 0.93 -19.59
CA ILE A 189 -9.86 -0.20 -18.72
C ILE A 189 -10.00 -1.46 -19.56
N VAL A 190 -9.10 -2.42 -19.35
CA VAL A 190 -9.11 -3.71 -20.04
C VAL A 190 -9.83 -4.74 -19.19
N ILE A 191 -10.91 -5.32 -19.73
CA ILE A 191 -11.73 -6.33 -19.04
C ILE A 191 -11.74 -7.63 -19.85
N PRO A 192 -10.89 -8.61 -19.48
CA PRO A 192 -11.00 -9.98 -19.97
C PRO A 192 -12.30 -10.61 -19.46
N THR A 193 -13.13 -11.18 -20.33
CA THR A 193 -14.40 -11.79 -19.91
C THR A 193 -14.76 -13.04 -20.71
N ARG A 194 -15.55 -13.92 -20.09
CA ARG A 194 -16.25 -15.05 -20.73
C ARG A 194 -17.78 -14.90 -20.69
N GLY A 195 -18.30 -13.73 -20.31
CA GLY A 195 -19.74 -13.48 -20.25
C GLY A 195 -20.49 -14.27 -19.17
N THR A 196 -19.83 -14.61 -18.06
CA THR A 196 -20.40 -15.44 -16.99
C THR A 196 -21.61 -14.79 -16.30
N LYS A 197 -22.60 -15.63 -15.95
CA LYS A 197 -23.80 -15.28 -15.16
C LYS A 197 -23.80 -16.01 -13.82
N LYS A 198 -24.37 -15.39 -12.78
CA LYS A 198 -24.66 -16.07 -11.51
C LYS A 198 -26.05 -15.73 -10.96
N SER A 199 -26.58 -16.65 -10.15
CA SER A 199 -27.90 -16.53 -9.51
C SER A 199 -28.03 -15.33 -8.56
N LEU A 200 -26.95 -14.96 -7.85
CA LEU A 200 -26.94 -13.83 -6.92
C LEU A 200 -27.02 -12.45 -7.61
N PHE A 201 -26.78 -12.41 -8.93
CA PHE A 201 -26.86 -11.19 -9.72
C PHE A 201 -27.98 -11.29 -10.75
N ASN A 202 -28.77 -10.23 -10.89
CA ASN A 202 -29.81 -10.15 -11.92
C ASN A 202 -29.24 -9.95 -13.35
N GLY A 203 -28.00 -10.38 -13.63
CA GLY A 203 -27.31 -10.15 -14.92
C GLY A 203 -25.91 -10.76 -15.02
N GLU A 204 -25.29 -10.62 -16.20
CA GLU A 204 -23.90 -10.99 -16.46
C GLU A 204 -22.93 -10.14 -15.60
N LEU A 205 -21.89 -10.77 -15.05
CA LEU A 205 -20.96 -10.10 -14.11
C LEU A 205 -20.27 -8.90 -14.75
N VAL A 206 -19.76 -9.07 -15.97
CA VAL A 206 -19.14 -7.99 -16.76
C VAL A 206 -20.05 -6.78 -16.92
N VAL A 207 -21.37 -6.97 -17.06
CA VAL A 207 -22.32 -5.86 -17.17
C VAL A 207 -22.44 -5.10 -15.84
N ASN A 208 -22.39 -5.80 -14.71
CA ASN A 208 -22.39 -5.16 -13.40
C ASN A 208 -21.07 -4.43 -13.11
N CYS A 209 -19.94 -5.03 -13.50
CA CYS A 209 -18.62 -4.41 -13.44
C CYS A 209 -18.61 -3.09 -14.23
N VAL A 210 -18.98 -3.13 -15.52
CA VAL A 210 -19.01 -1.92 -16.37
C VAL A 210 -20.03 -0.88 -15.87
N LYS A 211 -21.19 -1.30 -15.33
CA LYS A 211 -22.12 -0.36 -14.66
C LYS A 211 -21.51 0.29 -13.43
N SER A 212 -20.67 -0.41 -12.67
CA SER A 212 -19.99 0.17 -11.50
C SER A 212 -18.94 1.21 -11.93
N LEU A 213 -18.25 0.96 -13.04
CA LEU A 213 -17.31 1.90 -13.66
C LEU A 213 -18.02 3.15 -14.21
N GLN A 214 -19.17 2.98 -14.87
CA GLN A 214 -19.97 4.09 -15.38
C GLN A 214 -20.43 5.07 -14.28
N LYS A 215 -20.53 4.58 -13.02
CA LYS A 215 -20.91 5.39 -11.85
C LYS A 215 -19.74 6.12 -11.20
N GLN A 216 -18.50 5.88 -11.63
CA GLN A 216 -17.33 6.56 -11.09
C GLN A 216 -17.35 8.05 -11.46
N LYS A 217 -16.85 8.88 -10.55
CA LYS A 217 -16.61 10.29 -10.83
C LYS A 217 -15.38 10.39 -11.71
N LEU A 218 -15.52 11.05 -12.86
CA LEU A 218 -14.43 11.16 -13.84
C LEU A 218 -13.76 12.52 -13.85
N GLU A 219 -14.38 13.55 -13.27
CA GLU A 219 -13.88 14.94 -13.31
C GLU A 219 -13.53 15.35 -14.76
N ASN A 220 -12.25 15.63 -15.04
CA ASN A 220 -11.72 16.00 -16.36
C ASN A 220 -11.31 14.80 -17.22
N SER A 221 -11.37 13.58 -16.67
CA SER A 221 -11.01 12.35 -17.33
C SER A 221 -12.15 11.79 -18.18
N ARG A 222 -11.79 10.96 -19.14
CA ARG A 222 -12.69 10.10 -19.92
C ARG A 222 -12.20 8.67 -19.79
N VAL A 223 -13.14 7.73 -19.88
CA VAL A 223 -12.87 6.30 -19.77
C VAL A 223 -13.18 5.64 -21.10
N GLU A 224 -12.26 4.79 -21.55
CA GLU A 224 -12.58 3.78 -22.56
C GLU A 224 -12.49 2.40 -21.91
N VAL A 225 -13.50 1.57 -22.14
CA VAL A 225 -13.52 0.19 -21.64
C VAL A 225 -13.32 -0.76 -22.81
N ILE A 226 -12.25 -1.53 -22.78
CA ILE A 226 -11.89 -2.51 -23.79
C ILE A 226 -12.23 -3.89 -23.25
N VAL A 227 -13.35 -4.43 -23.72
CA VAL A 227 -13.87 -5.73 -23.30
C VAL A 227 -13.33 -6.79 -24.25
N VAL A 228 -12.48 -7.68 -23.74
CA VAL A 228 -11.89 -8.78 -24.51
C VAL A 228 -12.69 -10.05 -24.23
N PHE A 229 -13.60 -10.38 -25.15
CA PHE A 229 -14.63 -11.40 -24.96
C PHE A 229 -14.36 -12.67 -25.77
N ASP A 230 -14.79 -13.83 -25.24
CA ASP A 230 -14.79 -15.10 -26.00
C ASP A 230 -15.79 -15.01 -27.16
N SER A 231 -15.41 -15.38 -28.38
CA SER A 231 -16.27 -15.40 -29.59
C SER A 231 -17.40 -16.45 -29.57
N ASP A 232 -17.76 -16.97 -28.40
CA ASP A 232 -18.80 -17.98 -28.24
C ASP A 232 -20.24 -17.41 -28.39
N SER A 233 -21.24 -18.29 -28.35
CA SER A 233 -22.63 -17.96 -28.66
C SER A 233 -23.35 -17.06 -27.64
N LYS A 234 -22.72 -16.67 -26.53
CA LYS A 234 -23.36 -15.88 -25.46
C LYS A 234 -23.18 -14.37 -25.63
N LEU A 235 -23.52 -13.80 -26.77
CA LEU A 235 -23.22 -12.39 -27.09
C LEU A 235 -24.27 -11.35 -26.64
N ASN A 236 -25.39 -11.77 -26.03
CA ASN A 236 -26.48 -10.85 -25.66
C ASN A 236 -26.06 -9.77 -24.65
N TYR A 237 -25.06 -10.03 -23.81
CA TYR A 237 -24.55 -9.06 -22.86
C TYR A 237 -23.75 -7.94 -23.54
N LEU A 238 -23.13 -8.20 -24.69
CA LEU A 238 -22.40 -7.18 -25.46
C LEU A 238 -23.32 -6.03 -25.90
N LYS A 239 -24.57 -6.36 -26.29
CA LYS A 239 -25.60 -5.35 -26.59
C LYS A 239 -25.96 -4.53 -25.35
N LYS A 240 -25.96 -5.13 -24.16
CA LYS A 240 -26.20 -4.41 -22.90
C LYS A 240 -25.03 -3.50 -22.56
N LEU A 241 -23.78 -3.94 -22.82
CA LEU A 241 -22.59 -3.13 -22.61
C LEU A 241 -22.63 -1.88 -23.49
N ARG A 242 -22.87 -1.99 -24.80
CA ARG A 242 -22.98 -0.84 -25.71
C ARG A 242 -23.98 0.23 -25.25
N LYS A 243 -25.07 -0.17 -24.60
CA LYS A 243 -26.06 0.77 -24.04
C LYS A 243 -25.55 1.60 -22.84
N LEU A 244 -24.38 1.27 -22.30
CA LEU A 244 -23.71 2.01 -21.22
C LEU A 244 -22.74 3.08 -21.74
N GLU A 245 -22.57 3.21 -23.06
CA GLU A 245 -21.76 4.29 -23.63
C GLU A 245 -22.36 5.66 -23.32
N SER A 246 -21.49 6.65 -23.12
CA SER A 246 -21.83 8.06 -22.88
C SER A 246 -20.70 8.95 -23.37
N GLU A 247 -20.86 10.27 -23.33
CA GLU A 247 -19.86 11.24 -23.80
C GLU A 247 -18.46 11.04 -23.18
N LYS A 248 -18.39 10.68 -21.89
CA LYS A 248 -17.12 10.45 -21.17
C LYS A 248 -16.78 8.97 -20.98
N PHE A 249 -17.56 8.06 -21.56
CA PHE A 249 -17.43 6.61 -21.33
C PHE A 249 -17.69 5.85 -22.64
N SER A 250 -16.64 5.36 -23.29
CA SER A 250 -16.74 4.57 -24.52
C SER A 250 -16.47 3.09 -24.26
N ILE A 251 -16.99 2.21 -25.12
CA ILE A 251 -16.78 0.76 -24.99
C ILE A 251 -16.27 0.19 -26.31
N SER A 252 -15.13 -0.48 -26.27
CA SER A 252 -14.57 -1.24 -27.39
C SER A 252 -14.73 -2.73 -27.11
N LEU A 253 -15.18 -3.49 -28.10
CA LEU A 253 -15.38 -4.94 -27.98
C LEU A 253 -14.36 -5.63 -28.87
N VAL A 254 -13.51 -6.47 -28.29
CA VAL A 254 -12.45 -7.21 -28.99
C VAL A 254 -12.67 -8.70 -28.80
N SER A 255 -12.86 -9.44 -29.88
CA SER A 255 -13.09 -10.89 -29.84
C SER A 255 -11.79 -11.66 -29.59
N TYR A 256 -11.90 -12.76 -28.87
CA TYR A 256 -10.82 -13.71 -28.57
C TYR A 256 -11.32 -15.14 -28.77
N ASP A 257 -10.78 -15.85 -29.77
CA ASP A 257 -11.14 -17.23 -30.12
C ASP A 257 -10.13 -18.35 -29.72
N PRO A 258 -8.92 -18.07 -29.19
CA PRO A 258 -8.07 -19.14 -28.64
C PRO A 258 -8.56 -19.70 -27.29
N PRO A 259 -7.94 -20.79 -26.77
CA PRO A 259 -8.18 -21.26 -25.40
C PRO A 259 -7.97 -20.15 -24.36
N PHE A 260 -8.70 -20.23 -23.24
CA PHE A 260 -8.63 -19.21 -22.18
C PHE A 260 -7.18 -18.96 -21.74
N ASN A 261 -6.77 -17.70 -21.81
CA ASN A 261 -5.50 -17.21 -21.32
C ASN A 261 -5.68 -15.76 -20.87
N PHE A 262 -5.65 -15.54 -19.55
CA PHE A 262 -5.86 -14.23 -18.95
C PHE A 262 -4.80 -13.22 -19.43
N ALA A 263 -3.52 -13.58 -19.33
CA ALA A 263 -2.39 -12.75 -19.75
C ALA A 263 -2.52 -12.31 -21.22
N ARG A 264 -2.87 -13.24 -22.13
CA ARG A 264 -3.05 -12.93 -23.55
C ARG A 264 -4.21 -11.96 -23.80
N LYS A 265 -5.34 -12.13 -23.09
CA LYS A 265 -6.46 -11.19 -23.19
C LYS A 265 -6.08 -9.80 -22.67
N CYS A 266 -5.36 -9.72 -21.55
CA CYS A 266 -4.80 -8.46 -21.06
C CYS A 266 -3.92 -7.80 -22.12
N ASN A 267 -3.01 -8.56 -22.75
CA ASN A 267 -2.13 -8.06 -23.79
C ASN A 267 -2.87 -7.50 -25.01
N ILE A 268 -3.89 -8.20 -25.49
CA ILE A 268 -4.72 -7.76 -26.62
C ILE A 268 -5.46 -6.46 -26.27
N GLY A 269 -6.05 -6.40 -25.09
CA GLY A 269 -6.74 -5.22 -24.63
C GLY A 269 -5.80 -4.02 -24.45
N ALA A 270 -4.63 -4.23 -23.85
CA ALA A 270 -3.61 -3.20 -23.69
C ALA A 270 -3.09 -2.67 -25.03
N GLN A 271 -2.97 -3.54 -26.04
CA GLN A 271 -2.59 -3.11 -27.39
C GLN A 271 -3.65 -2.20 -28.04
N SER A 272 -4.92 -2.38 -27.69
CA SER A 272 -6.04 -1.54 -28.15
C SER A 272 -6.26 -0.29 -27.30
N ALA A 273 -5.53 -0.14 -26.19
CA ALA A 273 -5.66 1.01 -25.29
C ALA A 273 -5.01 2.26 -25.86
N SER A 274 -5.69 3.40 -25.71
CA SER A 274 -5.24 4.74 -26.12
C SER A 274 -4.92 5.66 -24.94
N GLY A 275 -5.33 5.29 -23.73
CA GLY A 275 -5.10 6.05 -22.50
C GLY A 275 -3.67 6.00 -22.01
N GLU A 276 -3.29 7.04 -21.27
CA GLU A 276 -1.97 7.14 -20.64
C GLU A 276 -1.84 6.16 -19.47
N VAL A 277 -2.97 5.82 -18.85
CA VAL A 277 -3.08 4.74 -17.85
C VAL A 277 -3.93 3.60 -18.40
N ILE A 278 -3.44 2.37 -18.17
CA ILE A 278 -4.17 1.13 -18.40
C ILE A 278 -4.51 0.52 -17.04
N LEU A 279 -5.80 0.24 -16.82
CA LEU A 279 -6.33 -0.54 -15.70
C LEU A 279 -6.76 -1.92 -16.21
N PHE A 280 -6.07 -2.97 -15.80
CA PHE A 280 -6.53 -4.35 -15.96
C PHE A 280 -7.52 -4.67 -14.84
N LEU A 281 -8.69 -5.17 -15.20
CA LEU A 281 -9.78 -5.39 -14.25
C LEU A 281 -10.53 -6.68 -14.57
N ASN A 282 -10.72 -7.52 -13.55
CA ASN A 282 -11.57 -8.69 -13.66
C ASN A 282 -13.05 -8.31 -13.88
N ASP A 283 -13.76 -9.15 -14.63
CA ASP A 283 -15.16 -8.91 -15.02
C ASP A 283 -16.17 -9.11 -13.88
N ASP A 284 -15.73 -9.65 -12.74
CA ASP A 284 -16.49 -9.90 -11.52
C ASP A 284 -16.04 -9.02 -10.36
N THR A 285 -15.76 -7.75 -10.66
CA THR A 285 -15.45 -6.71 -9.69
C THR A 285 -16.51 -5.61 -9.67
N ILE A 286 -16.69 -4.95 -8.52
CA ILE A 286 -17.56 -3.78 -8.35
C ILE A 286 -16.83 -2.73 -7.52
N CYS A 287 -16.66 -1.52 -8.05
CA CYS A 287 -16.14 -0.39 -7.28
C CYS A 287 -17.13 0.00 -6.18
N ILE A 288 -16.62 0.09 -4.94
CA ILE A 288 -17.42 0.50 -3.77
C ILE A 288 -17.51 2.03 -3.71
N ASP A 289 -16.35 2.68 -3.80
CA ASP A 289 -16.24 4.13 -3.69
C ASP A 289 -16.29 4.79 -5.08
N SER A 290 -16.97 5.94 -5.17
CA SER A 290 -17.14 6.67 -6.44
C SER A 290 -15.85 7.32 -6.99
N GLY A 291 -14.79 7.38 -6.20
CA GLY A 291 -13.49 7.95 -6.57
C GLY A 291 -12.39 6.91 -6.81
N ALA A 292 -12.68 5.61 -6.67
CA ALA A 292 -11.67 4.56 -6.71
C ALA A 292 -10.88 4.56 -8.02
N LEU A 293 -11.55 4.81 -9.16
CA LEU A 293 -10.91 4.85 -10.46
C LEU A 293 -9.87 5.98 -10.58
N LEU A 294 -10.21 7.20 -10.14
CA LEU A 294 -9.28 8.33 -10.20
C LEU A 294 -8.12 8.17 -9.21
N GLU A 295 -8.36 7.59 -8.03
CA GLU A 295 -7.27 7.29 -7.10
C GLU A 295 -6.26 6.29 -7.66
N LEU A 296 -6.74 5.22 -8.30
CA LEU A 296 -5.87 4.25 -8.96
C LEU A 296 -5.11 4.90 -10.13
N ALA A 297 -5.83 5.59 -11.02
CA ALA A 297 -5.21 6.20 -12.19
C ALA A 297 -4.23 7.31 -11.84
N GLY A 298 -4.57 8.17 -10.88
CA GLY A 298 -3.69 9.22 -10.40
C GLY A 298 -2.47 8.70 -9.66
N THR A 299 -2.63 7.66 -8.82
CA THR A 299 -1.48 7.04 -8.15
C THR A 299 -0.55 6.35 -9.15
N ALA A 300 -1.09 5.72 -10.21
CA ALA A 300 -0.30 5.13 -11.28
C ALA A 300 0.54 6.17 -12.06
N MET A 301 0.18 7.46 -12.02
CA MET A 301 0.94 8.54 -12.67
C MET A 301 2.16 9.01 -11.88
N ILE A 302 2.39 8.52 -10.65
CA ILE A 302 3.61 8.81 -9.90
C ILE A 302 4.81 8.17 -10.64
N LYS A 303 5.82 8.98 -10.95
CA LYS A 303 6.93 8.61 -11.85
C LYS A 303 7.66 7.33 -11.42
N GLU A 304 7.92 7.16 -10.14
CA GLU A 304 8.66 6.03 -9.56
C GLU A 304 7.80 4.75 -9.47
N VAL A 305 6.49 4.84 -9.73
CA VAL A 305 5.54 3.74 -9.61
C VAL A 305 5.33 3.05 -10.95
N GLY A 306 5.45 1.72 -10.96
CA GLY A 306 5.24 0.89 -12.14
C GLY A 306 3.85 0.26 -12.19
N ALA A 307 3.27 -0.08 -11.04
CA ALA A 307 1.90 -0.58 -10.94
C ALA A 307 1.25 -0.24 -9.61
N VAL A 308 -0.08 -0.19 -9.60
CA VAL A 308 -0.89 0.00 -8.39
C VAL A 308 -2.05 -0.99 -8.36
N GLY A 309 -2.45 -1.40 -7.16
CA GLY A 309 -3.58 -2.29 -6.95
C GLY A 309 -4.63 -1.71 -5.99
N ALA A 310 -5.89 -2.11 -6.20
CA ALA A 310 -6.98 -1.78 -5.29
C ALA A 310 -7.00 -2.71 -4.07
N LYS A 311 -7.61 -2.26 -2.97
CA LYS A 311 -8.03 -3.18 -1.90
C LYS A 311 -9.25 -3.96 -2.37
N LEU A 312 -9.16 -5.28 -2.34
CA LEU A 312 -10.25 -6.17 -2.71
C LEU A 312 -10.90 -6.78 -1.47
N LEU A 313 -12.23 -6.75 -1.45
CA LEU A 313 -13.05 -7.33 -0.39
C LEU A 313 -13.91 -8.46 -0.96
N PHE A 314 -14.11 -9.50 -0.15
CA PHE A 314 -15.13 -10.52 -0.38
C PHE A 314 -16.55 -9.95 -0.19
N GLU A 315 -17.57 -10.72 -0.58
CA GLU A 315 -18.99 -10.35 -0.41
C GLU A 315 -19.36 -10.01 1.04
N ASN A 316 -18.71 -10.69 2.00
CA ASN A 316 -18.92 -10.54 3.43
C ASN A 316 -18.10 -9.39 4.05
N GLU A 317 -17.51 -8.51 3.24
CA GLU A 317 -16.65 -7.38 3.62
C GLU A 317 -15.29 -7.76 4.24
N SER A 318 -14.97 -9.05 4.36
CA SER A 318 -13.61 -9.47 4.76
C SER A 318 -12.60 -9.18 3.63
N ILE A 319 -11.36 -8.90 4.00
CA ILE A 319 -10.31 -8.60 3.04
C ILE A 319 -10.02 -9.83 2.20
N GLN A 320 -9.90 -9.64 0.89
CA GLN A 320 -9.42 -10.66 -0.04
C GLN A 320 -7.98 -10.36 -0.49
N HIS A 321 -7.67 -9.09 -0.72
CA HIS A 321 -6.34 -8.67 -1.14
C HIS A 321 -6.05 -7.23 -0.70
N ALA A 322 -4.87 -7.05 -0.11
CA ALA A 322 -4.29 -5.76 0.21
C ALA A 322 -2.76 -5.81 -0.03
N GLY A 323 -2.35 -6.32 -1.20
CA GLY A 323 -0.97 -6.65 -1.55
C GLY A 323 -0.64 -8.13 -1.39
N TYR A 324 0.52 -8.54 -1.91
CA TYR A 324 1.11 -9.86 -1.68
C TYR A 324 2.04 -9.85 -0.46
N ILE A 325 2.15 -11.01 0.20
CA ILE A 325 3.17 -11.32 1.21
C ILE A 325 4.05 -12.46 0.73
N LEU A 326 5.33 -12.41 1.10
CA LEU A 326 6.32 -13.45 0.85
C LEU A 326 6.70 -14.13 2.16
N ARG A 327 6.84 -15.46 2.14
CA ARG A 327 7.34 -16.20 3.30
C ARG A 327 7.82 -17.58 2.94
N GLU A 328 9.08 -17.89 3.24
CA GLU A 328 9.59 -19.28 3.25
C GLU A 328 9.26 -20.06 1.94
N GLY A 329 9.40 -19.41 0.78
CA GLY A 329 9.09 -19.99 -0.53
C GLY A 329 7.63 -19.86 -0.97
N PHE A 330 6.79 -19.15 -0.21
CA PHE A 330 5.37 -18.91 -0.51
C PHE A 330 5.10 -17.45 -0.86
N VAL A 331 4.21 -17.23 -1.84
CA VAL A 331 3.58 -15.95 -2.14
C VAL A 331 2.07 -16.08 -1.96
N GLY A 332 1.46 -15.13 -1.24
CA GLY A 332 0.03 -15.16 -0.98
C GLY A 332 -0.57 -13.79 -0.67
N HIS A 333 -1.89 -13.73 -0.61
CA HIS A 333 -2.61 -12.47 -0.41
C HIS A 333 -2.49 -12.02 1.06
N ALA A 334 -2.01 -10.79 1.26
CA ALA A 334 -1.95 -10.16 2.58
C ALA A 334 -3.38 -10.02 3.15
N TYR A 335 -3.52 -10.26 4.46
CA TYR A 335 -4.77 -10.05 5.21
C TYR A 335 -5.99 -10.84 4.71
N ILE A 336 -5.78 -11.93 3.95
CA ILE A 336 -6.90 -12.71 3.41
C ILE A 336 -7.82 -13.23 4.53
N LYS A 337 -9.11 -12.94 4.41
CA LYS A 337 -10.20 -13.19 5.36
C LYS A 337 -10.13 -12.42 6.69
N ASP A 338 -9.19 -11.50 6.85
CA ASP A 338 -9.17 -10.60 8.00
C ASP A 338 -10.23 -9.49 7.85
N ASN A 339 -10.53 -8.81 8.95
CA ASN A 339 -11.40 -7.63 8.92
C ASN A 339 -10.63 -6.40 8.44
N ASP A 340 -11.31 -5.50 7.73
CA ASP A 340 -10.74 -4.19 7.40
C ASP A 340 -10.50 -3.35 8.68
N GLY A 341 -9.54 -2.43 8.62
CA GLY A 341 -9.09 -1.65 9.77
C GLY A 341 -7.87 -0.82 9.44
N PHE A 342 -7.03 -0.52 10.43
CA PHE A 342 -5.77 0.21 10.23
C PHE A 342 -4.61 -0.69 9.79
N GLY A 343 -4.53 -1.90 10.36
CA GLY A 343 -3.34 -2.74 10.27
C GLY A 343 -2.14 -2.18 11.07
N PRO A 344 -1.09 -2.97 11.29
CA PRO A 344 0.23 -2.49 11.69
C PRO A 344 0.72 -1.40 10.74
N PHE A 345 1.30 -0.32 11.26
CA PHE A 345 1.93 0.74 10.45
C PHE A 345 1.07 1.29 9.29
N GLY A 346 -0.26 1.22 9.42
CA GLY A 346 -1.18 1.71 8.41
C GLY A 346 -1.34 0.82 7.19
N ASP A 347 -0.94 -0.45 7.25
CA ASP A 347 -1.00 -1.43 6.14
C ASP A 347 -2.35 -1.47 5.42
N LEU A 348 -3.45 -1.17 6.12
CA LEU A 348 -4.80 -1.21 5.57
C LEU A 348 -5.40 0.19 5.36
N VAL A 349 -4.68 1.28 5.63
CA VAL A 349 -5.20 2.64 5.44
C VAL A 349 -4.30 3.47 4.56
N SER A 350 -2.98 3.38 4.69
CA SER A 350 -2.04 4.14 3.88
C SER A 350 -1.96 3.57 2.46
N THR A 351 -1.75 4.42 1.46
CA THR A 351 -1.14 3.93 0.21
C THR A 351 0.32 3.66 0.49
N HIS A 352 0.82 2.48 0.12
CA HIS A 352 2.20 2.09 0.42
C HIS A 352 2.75 1.07 -0.55
N GLU A 353 4.07 0.96 -0.59
CA GLU A 353 4.84 0.01 -1.35
C GLU A 353 4.54 -1.43 -0.91
N VAL A 354 4.39 -2.33 -1.87
CA VAL A 354 4.20 -3.78 -1.70
C VAL A 354 5.04 -4.53 -2.73
N VAL A 355 5.30 -5.81 -2.49
CA VAL A 355 6.03 -6.67 -3.44
C VAL A 355 5.25 -6.97 -4.72
N GLY A 356 3.94 -6.76 -4.70
CA GLY A 356 3.07 -6.98 -5.84
C GLY A 356 1.59 -6.83 -5.49
N VAL A 357 0.77 -6.73 -6.53
CA VAL A 357 -0.69 -6.65 -6.46
C VAL A 357 -1.32 -7.64 -7.45
N THR A 358 -2.54 -8.09 -7.16
CA THR A 358 -3.21 -9.07 -8.02
C THR A 358 -3.71 -8.46 -9.34
N GLY A 359 -3.72 -9.27 -10.40
CA GLY A 359 -4.28 -8.92 -11.71
C GLY A 359 -5.78 -8.71 -11.72
N ALA A 360 -6.49 -9.01 -10.63
CA ALA A 360 -7.91 -8.71 -10.53
C ALA A 360 -8.22 -7.20 -10.58
N CYS A 361 -7.28 -6.35 -10.15
CA CYS A 361 -7.30 -4.91 -10.36
C CYS A 361 -5.87 -4.35 -10.30
N LEU A 362 -5.28 -4.07 -11.47
CA LEU A 362 -3.94 -3.52 -11.60
C LEU A 362 -3.97 -2.31 -12.55
N ALA A 363 -3.56 -1.14 -12.08
CA ALA A 363 -3.40 0.07 -12.89
C ALA A 363 -1.93 0.43 -13.07
N GLN A 364 -1.59 0.97 -14.22
CA GLN A 364 -0.24 1.42 -14.53
C GLN A 364 -0.23 2.42 -15.68
N ARG A 365 0.87 3.14 -15.86
CA ARG A 365 1.10 3.87 -17.12
C ARG A 365 1.24 2.88 -18.28
N LYS A 366 0.72 3.27 -19.44
CA LYS A 366 0.88 2.51 -20.68
C LYS A 366 2.35 2.34 -21.06
N GLU A 367 3.15 3.38 -20.87
CA GLU A 367 4.60 3.37 -21.09
C GLU A 367 5.30 2.24 -20.31
N ILE A 368 4.85 1.94 -19.08
CA ILE A 368 5.41 0.84 -18.29
C ILE A 368 5.11 -0.51 -18.94
N TRP A 369 3.92 -0.71 -19.51
CA TRP A 369 3.58 -1.95 -20.21
C TRP A 369 4.41 -2.10 -21.49
N GLU A 370 4.66 -0.99 -22.19
CA GLU A 370 5.50 -0.96 -23.39
C GLU A 370 6.98 -1.23 -23.06
N THR A 371 7.47 -0.75 -21.91
CA THR A 371 8.87 -0.86 -21.48
C THR A 371 9.20 -2.20 -20.84
N ILE A 372 8.39 -2.66 -19.88
CA ILE A 372 8.59 -3.93 -19.14
C ILE A 372 8.19 -5.15 -19.99
N GLY A 373 7.44 -4.89 -21.06
CA GLY A 373 6.88 -5.89 -21.94
C GLY A 373 5.57 -6.47 -21.42
N LYS A 374 5.01 -7.36 -22.24
CA LYS A 374 3.67 -7.93 -22.09
C LYS A 374 3.52 -8.82 -20.84
N TRP A 375 2.29 -9.09 -20.44
CA TRP A 375 1.97 -10.16 -19.50
C TRP A 375 2.46 -11.50 -20.08
N ASN A 376 3.07 -12.34 -19.25
CA ASN A 376 3.65 -13.60 -19.71
C ASN A 376 2.53 -14.63 -20.01
N GLU A 377 2.32 -14.90 -21.29
CA GLU A 377 1.25 -15.80 -21.76
C GLU A 377 1.47 -17.27 -21.39
N ALA A 378 2.64 -17.64 -20.87
CA ALA A 378 2.89 -18.96 -20.30
C ALA A 378 2.13 -19.19 -18.97
N PHE A 379 1.63 -18.13 -18.33
CA PHE A 379 0.76 -18.14 -17.15
C PHE A 379 -0.70 -17.85 -17.54
N PRO A 380 -1.42 -18.78 -18.20
CA PRO A 380 -2.78 -18.54 -18.66
C PRO A 380 -3.78 -18.30 -17.52
N SER A 381 -3.47 -18.74 -16.30
CA SER A 381 -4.44 -18.78 -15.20
C SER A 381 -3.87 -18.18 -13.92
N SER A 382 -2.80 -18.75 -13.36
CA SER A 382 -2.23 -18.35 -12.07
C SER A 382 -0.87 -17.68 -12.22
N TYR A 383 -0.49 -16.86 -11.24
CA TYR A 383 0.84 -16.25 -11.13
C TYR A 383 1.27 -15.30 -12.27
N ASN A 384 0.39 -15.01 -13.22
CA ASN A 384 0.66 -14.02 -14.27
C ASN A 384 0.90 -12.62 -13.68
N ASP A 385 0.18 -12.27 -12.62
CA ASP A 385 0.32 -11.03 -11.87
C ASP A 385 1.58 -11.02 -11.00
N VAL A 386 1.89 -12.15 -10.36
CA VAL A 386 3.13 -12.32 -9.60
C VAL A 386 4.36 -12.14 -10.49
N ASP A 387 4.45 -12.87 -11.61
CA ASP A 387 5.55 -12.72 -12.59
C ASP A 387 5.69 -11.26 -13.05
N TYR A 388 4.56 -10.65 -13.39
CA TYR A 388 4.53 -9.31 -13.93
C TYR A 388 4.98 -8.26 -12.89
N CYS A 389 4.51 -8.38 -11.64
CA CYS A 389 4.96 -7.52 -10.54
C CYS A 389 6.46 -7.64 -10.30
N PHE A 390 7.02 -8.86 -10.27
CA PHE A 390 8.46 -9.02 -10.08
C PHE A 390 9.27 -8.40 -11.23
N ARG A 391 8.83 -8.51 -12.48
CA ARG A 391 9.49 -7.82 -13.60
C ARG A 391 9.45 -6.30 -13.49
N ILE A 392 8.35 -5.73 -13.01
CA ILE A 392 8.25 -4.29 -12.75
C ILE A 392 9.28 -3.86 -11.68
N THR A 393 9.38 -4.62 -10.58
CA THR A 393 10.33 -4.33 -9.51
C THR A 393 11.79 -4.50 -9.95
N GLU A 394 12.11 -5.53 -10.75
CA GLU A 394 13.47 -5.72 -11.30
C GLU A 394 13.89 -4.56 -12.24
N ALA A 395 12.93 -3.90 -12.87
CA ALA A 395 13.19 -2.70 -13.67
C ALA A 395 13.32 -1.40 -12.84
N GLY A 396 13.28 -1.50 -11.51
CA GLY A 396 13.50 -0.38 -10.60
C GLY A 396 12.25 0.43 -10.26
N PHE A 397 11.06 -0.04 -10.59
CA PHE A 397 9.80 0.62 -10.26
C PHE A 397 9.15 0.05 -8.99
N SER A 398 8.53 0.92 -8.21
CA SER A 398 7.73 0.54 -7.05
C SER A 398 6.35 0.05 -7.45
N ILE A 399 5.76 -0.83 -6.63
CA ILE A 399 4.36 -1.24 -6.76
C ILE A 399 3.62 -0.79 -5.51
N LEU A 400 2.45 -0.18 -5.68
CA LEU A 400 1.69 0.38 -4.56
C LEU A 400 0.35 -0.32 -4.35
N GLN A 401 0.03 -0.57 -3.08
CA GLN A 401 -1.32 -0.89 -2.64
C GLN A 401 -2.08 0.41 -2.35
N VAL A 402 -3.18 0.68 -3.06
CA VAL A 402 -4.01 1.88 -2.90
C VAL A 402 -5.23 1.56 -2.05
N ASN A 403 -5.09 1.72 -0.74
CA ASN A 403 -6.14 1.33 0.22
C ASN A 403 -7.40 2.21 0.20
N GLN A 404 -7.33 3.37 -0.45
CA GLN A 404 -8.46 4.27 -0.71
C GLN A 404 -9.37 3.74 -1.83
N ALA A 405 -8.85 2.93 -2.73
CA ALA A 405 -9.62 2.34 -3.82
C ALA A 405 -10.11 0.95 -3.40
N LYS A 406 -11.38 0.86 -2.99
CA LYS A 406 -11.98 -0.40 -2.55
C LYS A 406 -12.93 -0.98 -3.60
N LEU A 407 -12.72 -2.24 -3.92
CA LEU A 407 -13.56 -3.01 -4.83
C LEU A 407 -14.06 -4.26 -4.11
N LYS A 408 -15.32 -4.64 -4.36
CA LYS A 408 -15.76 -6.01 -4.12
C LYS A 408 -15.31 -6.87 -5.28
N HIS A 409 -14.72 -8.02 -4.99
CA HIS A 409 -14.34 -8.99 -6.01
C HIS A 409 -14.93 -10.34 -5.64
N PHE A 410 -15.73 -10.88 -6.55
CA PHE A 410 -16.60 -12.00 -6.31
C PHE A 410 -15.86 -13.33 -6.62
N GLU A 411 -14.58 -13.46 -6.26
CA GLU A 411 -13.76 -14.64 -6.59
C GLU A 411 -14.39 -15.97 -6.12
N SER A 412 -14.12 -17.08 -6.83
CA SER A 412 -14.85 -18.36 -6.81
C SER A 412 -16.14 -18.37 -7.66
N VAL A 413 -16.39 -17.31 -8.43
CA VAL A 413 -17.59 -17.17 -9.24
C VAL A 413 -17.37 -17.51 -10.72
N THR A 414 -16.20 -17.20 -11.27
CA THR A 414 -15.87 -17.39 -12.69
C THR A 414 -14.80 -18.46 -12.95
N ARG A 415 -14.04 -18.87 -11.92
CA ARG A 415 -12.83 -19.70 -12.04
C ARG A 415 -12.82 -20.90 -11.07
N ASN A 416 -12.26 -22.03 -11.53
CA ASN A 416 -11.83 -23.13 -10.67
C ASN A 416 -10.51 -22.73 -9.96
N PRO A 417 -10.44 -22.68 -8.62
CA PRO A 417 -9.27 -22.19 -7.87
C PRO A 417 -8.03 -23.10 -7.98
N ARG A 418 -8.07 -24.14 -8.82
CA ARG A 418 -6.96 -25.05 -9.05
C ARG A 418 -5.79 -24.33 -9.71
N VAL A 419 -4.69 -24.23 -8.97
CA VAL A 419 -3.37 -23.90 -9.52
C VAL A 419 -2.83 -25.12 -10.26
N TYR A 420 -2.46 -24.97 -11.52
CA TYR A 420 -1.85 -26.07 -12.28
C TYR A 420 -0.41 -26.28 -11.81
N PRO A 421 0.04 -27.53 -11.56
CA PRO A 421 1.41 -27.81 -11.11
C PRO A 421 2.49 -27.16 -11.98
N ARG A 422 2.29 -27.15 -13.30
CA ARG A 422 3.20 -26.51 -14.25
C ARG A 422 3.39 -25.00 -14.01
N GLU A 423 2.32 -24.27 -13.72
CA GLU A 423 2.45 -22.82 -13.44
C GLU A 423 3.16 -22.59 -12.10
N ARG A 424 2.94 -23.46 -11.12
CA ARG A 424 3.64 -23.42 -9.84
C ARG A 424 5.14 -23.70 -9.99
N GLU A 425 5.51 -24.77 -10.69
CA GLU A 425 6.92 -25.10 -10.95
C GLU A 425 7.63 -23.96 -11.70
N MET A 426 6.96 -23.37 -12.69
CA MET A 426 7.52 -22.28 -13.48
C MET A 426 7.71 -21.00 -12.65
N ILE A 427 6.76 -20.61 -11.80
CA ILE A 427 6.94 -19.41 -10.96
C ILE A 427 8.02 -19.63 -9.90
N GLU A 428 8.12 -20.84 -9.33
CA GLU A 428 9.18 -21.20 -8.39
C GLU A 428 10.56 -21.16 -9.08
N GLN A 429 10.68 -21.62 -10.33
CA GLN A 429 11.91 -21.53 -11.12
C GLN A 429 12.32 -20.08 -11.44
N LEU A 430 11.37 -19.22 -11.80
CA LEU A 430 11.65 -17.83 -12.17
C LEU A 430 11.95 -16.96 -10.94
N TRP A 431 11.13 -17.07 -9.90
CA TRP A 431 11.08 -16.09 -8.81
C TRP A 431 11.14 -16.70 -7.40
N GLY A 432 11.27 -18.02 -7.25
CA GLY A 432 11.24 -18.66 -5.93
C GLY A 432 12.31 -18.14 -4.96
N HIS A 433 13.46 -17.71 -5.47
CA HIS A 433 14.53 -17.09 -4.69
C HIS A 433 14.14 -15.72 -4.08
N LYS A 434 13.09 -15.07 -4.59
CA LYS A 434 12.54 -13.83 -4.03
C LYS A 434 11.51 -14.10 -2.93
N PHE A 435 10.93 -15.30 -2.83
CA PHE A 435 9.81 -15.62 -1.91
C PHE A 435 10.27 -15.86 -0.46
N ILE A 436 11.37 -15.26 -0.04
CA ILE A 436 12.03 -15.55 1.23
C ILE A 436 11.58 -14.55 2.30
N ASP A 437 11.85 -13.27 2.05
CA ASP A 437 11.67 -12.20 3.02
C ASP A 437 10.67 -11.16 2.54
N GLU A 438 9.70 -10.84 3.41
CA GLU A 438 8.70 -9.82 3.15
C GLU A 438 9.13 -8.44 3.67
N PRO A 439 9.42 -7.46 2.79
CA PRO A 439 9.95 -6.16 3.18
C PRO A 439 8.93 -5.17 3.79
N PHE A 440 7.66 -5.19 3.39
CA PHE A 440 6.68 -4.14 3.69
C PHE A 440 5.64 -4.54 4.75
N PHE A 441 5.43 -5.83 5.01
CA PHE A 441 4.50 -6.37 6.00
C PHE A 441 5.22 -7.07 7.18
N ARG A 442 6.39 -6.57 7.59
CA ARG A 442 7.30 -7.23 8.56
C ARG A 442 6.66 -7.57 9.92
N MET A 443 5.73 -6.75 10.41
CA MET A 443 4.95 -7.03 11.63
C MET A 443 3.75 -7.95 11.40
N ALA A 444 3.18 -7.98 10.19
CA ALA A 444 2.04 -8.84 9.89
C ALA A 444 2.46 -10.31 9.72
N VAL A 445 3.70 -10.54 9.28
CA VAL A 445 4.23 -11.87 8.92
C VAL A 445 4.96 -12.56 10.10
N THR A 446 5.11 -11.91 11.27
CA THR A 446 5.71 -12.54 12.47
C THR A 446 4.94 -13.78 12.95
N LYS A 447 5.69 -14.78 13.46
CA LYS A 447 5.34 -16.20 13.68
C LYS A 447 3.89 -16.51 14.19
N PRO A 448 3.32 -17.68 13.80
CA PRO A 448 1.96 -18.10 14.20
C PRO A 448 1.72 -18.19 15.72
N GLU A 449 2.76 -18.33 16.52
CA GLU A 449 2.66 -18.33 17.99
C GLU A 449 2.02 -17.02 18.51
N ALA A 450 2.19 -15.90 17.80
CA ALA A 450 1.55 -14.63 18.10
C ALA A 450 0.05 -14.59 17.73
N ARG A 451 -0.43 -15.45 16.81
CA ARG A 451 -1.87 -15.60 16.50
C ARG A 451 -2.63 -16.25 17.65
N ILE A 452 -2.00 -17.10 18.46
CA ILE A 452 -2.64 -17.70 19.66
C ILE A 452 -2.72 -16.69 20.82
N VAL A 453 -1.99 -15.58 20.75
CA VAL A 453 -2.08 -14.44 21.69
C VAL A 453 -3.11 -13.40 21.20
N GLN A 454 -4.02 -13.74 20.27
CA GLN A 454 -5.02 -12.81 19.70
C GLN A 454 -5.96 -12.14 20.72
N LYS A 455 -6.05 -12.60 21.97
CA LYS A 455 -6.76 -11.87 23.04
C LYS A 455 -5.92 -10.83 23.76
N ASN A 456 -4.59 -10.94 23.77
CA ASN A 456 -3.69 -10.04 24.51
C ASN A 456 -2.80 -9.18 23.60
N LEU A 457 -2.49 -9.62 22.39
CA LEU A 457 -1.71 -8.86 21.40
C LEU A 457 -2.52 -7.70 20.82
N VAL A 458 -3.82 -7.92 20.59
CA VAL A 458 -4.80 -6.86 20.28
C VAL A 458 -4.79 -5.82 21.40
N THR A 459 -4.82 -6.24 22.67
CA THR A 459 -4.78 -5.36 23.84
C THR A 459 -3.48 -4.55 23.96
N ARG A 460 -2.34 -5.06 23.47
CA ARG A 460 -1.02 -4.39 23.56
C ARG A 460 -0.63 -3.57 22.32
N TYR A 461 -1.07 -3.94 21.11
CA TYR A 461 -1.13 -2.99 19.99
C TYR A 461 -2.16 -1.89 20.26
N PHE A 462 -3.25 -2.20 20.98
CA PHE A 462 -4.11 -1.20 21.61
C PHE A 462 -3.39 -0.40 22.70
N HIS A 463 -2.26 -0.83 23.27
CA HIS A 463 -1.44 0.00 24.17
C HIS A 463 -0.51 0.93 23.40
N TYR A 464 0.14 0.51 22.32
CA TYR A 464 0.85 1.43 21.40
C TYR A 464 -0.14 2.41 20.76
N ALA A 465 -1.28 1.94 20.23
CA ALA A 465 -2.34 2.80 19.71
C ALA A 465 -3.05 3.62 20.82
N ARG A 466 -3.27 3.11 22.05
CA ARG A 466 -3.78 3.92 23.18
C ARG A 466 -2.79 4.98 23.60
N ALA A 467 -1.51 4.64 23.55
CA ALA A 467 -0.44 5.53 23.88
C ALA A 467 -0.44 6.62 22.81
N THR A 468 -0.29 6.32 21.52
CA THR A 468 -0.20 7.32 20.44
C THR A 468 -1.50 8.14 20.21
N TYR A 469 -2.68 7.76 20.76
CA TYR A 469 -3.99 8.35 20.39
C TYR A 469 -4.88 8.82 21.55
N ARG A 470 -4.42 9.77 22.37
CA ARG A 470 -5.32 10.59 23.20
C ARG A 470 -5.84 11.83 22.45
N ARG A 471 -6.69 11.61 21.43
CA ARG A 471 -7.93 12.37 21.14
C ARG A 471 -8.54 11.87 19.83
N GLN A 472 -9.85 11.61 19.88
CA GLN A 472 -10.72 10.88 18.92
C GLN A 472 -10.59 9.35 19.01
N GLY A 473 -11.52 8.60 19.61
CA GLY A 473 -12.79 8.98 20.19
C GLY A 473 -13.41 7.82 20.99
N LEU A 474 -13.97 8.19 22.14
CA LEU A 474 -14.92 7.40 22.94
C LEU A 474 -16.26 7.14 22.23
N VAL A 475 -16.34 7.33 20.91
CA VAL A 475 -17.58 7.22 20.12
C VAL A 475 -17.64 5.90 19.34
N GLY A 476 -16.51 5.32 18.92
CA GLY A 476 -16.52 4.07 18.12
C GLY A 476 -16.94 2.83 18.92
N LEU A 477 -16.52 2.71 20.18
CA LEU A 477 -16.92 1.58 21.02
C LEU A 477 -18.37 1.71 21.52
N TRP A 478 -18.83 2.94 21.76
CA TRP A 478 -20.22 3.22 22.15
C TRP A 478 -21.17 3.05 20.96
N GLU A 479 -20.81 3.42 19.73
CA GLU A 479 -21.63 3.14 18.55
C GLU A 479 -21.63 1.67 18.15
N LEU A 480 -20.53 0.94 18.32
CA LEU A 480 -20.51 -0.53 18.15
C LEU A 480 -21.41 -1.23 19.17
N LEU A 481 -21.40 -0.79 20.43
CA LEU A 481 -22.28 -1.32 21.48
C LEU A 481 -23.74 -0.90 21.28
N VAL A 482 -24.01 0.35 20.89
CA VAL A 482 -25.37 0.85 20.61
C VAL A 482 -25.95 0.23 19.34
N ASN A 483 -25.15 0.00 18.30
CA ASN A 483 -25.61 -0.67 17.08
C ASN A 483 -25.79 -2.18 17.28
N PHE A 484 -24.97 -2.81 18.14
CA PHE A 484 -25.18 -4.20 18.57
C PHE A 484 -26.45 -4.35 19.43
N TYR A 485 -26.74 -3.40 20.33
CA TYR A 485 -27.98 -3.38 21.12
C TYR A 485 -29.23 -3.05 20.28
N LYS A 486 -29.14 -2.10 19.34
CA LYS A 486 -30.26 -1.75 18.43
C LYS A 486 -30.60 -2.90 17.47
N ARG A 487 -29.62 -3.70 17.02
CA ARG A 487 -29.86 -4.88 16.17
C ARG A 487 -30.44 -6.07 16.94
N THR A 488 -30.11 -6.24 18.21
CA THR A 488 -30.66 -7.31 19.06
C THR A 488 -32.05 -6.97 19.63
N LEU A 489 -32.38 -5.69 19.80
CA LEU A 489 -33.72 -5.24 20.22
C LEU A 489 -34.75 -5.22 19.07
N THR A 490 -34.33 -4.95 17.83
CA THR A 490 -35.24 -4.99 16.67
C THR A 490 -35.53 -6.40 16.15
N SER A 491 -34.71 -7.41 16.49
CA SER A 491 -34.99 -8.82 16.15
C SER A 491 -35.73 -9.59 17.25
N LYS A 492 -35.89 -9.03 18.46
CA LYS A 492 -36.59 -9.68 19.59
C LYS A 492 -38.00 -9.14 19.89
N HIS A 493 -38.48 -8.12 19.16
CA HIS A 493 -39.83 -7.56 19.35
C HIS A 493 -40.82 -7.78 18.20
N LYS A 494 -40.62 -8.79 17.34
CA LYS A 494 -41.66 -9.27 16.40
C LYS A 494 -42.15 -10.71 16.65
N SER A 495 -41.83 -11.29 17.80
CA SER A 495 -42.40 -12.58 18.20
C SER A 495 -42.67 -12.62 19.70
N LYS A 496 -43.70 -11.88 20.14
CA LYS A 496 -44.58 -12.23 21.28
C LYS A 496 -45.59 -11.09 21.50
N LEU A 497 -46.86 -11.48 21.49
CA LEU A 497 -48.07 -10.82 22.03
C LEU A 497 -48.69 -9.73 21.11
N THR A 498 -49.88 -9.90 20.51
CA THR A 498 -51.26 -10.05 21.08
C THR A 498 -51.52 -9.20 22.29
#